data_AF-D8M2B5-F1
#
_entry.id   AF-D8M2B5-F1
#
_cell.length_a   1.000
_cell.length_b   1.000
_cell.length_c   1.000
_cell.angle_alpha   90.00
_cell.angle_beta   90.00
_cell.angle_gamma   90.00
#
_symmetry.space_group_name_H-M   'P 1'
#
loop_
_entity.id
_entity.type
_entity.pdbx_description
1 polymer ?
#
loop_
_entity_poly.entity_id
_entity_poly.type
_entity_poly.pdbx_seq_one_letter_code
_entity_poly.pdbx_strand_id
1 'polypeptide(L)'
;MKPNGWISLILSNRECVVLQFDNGVFMNQGFVLNDEKVLKVFGNHQIGTISYNEEQPIEVEEGIVDLDHGSRFEGLVLTEKEKEGKIGIPFGYGEMYDDDGILMYKGIMINWKRFGYGTSYHNNGCIEYEGYWCDDKRFGIGKVYDRYGKLVNECEWCNGIECDIDEKYEGDGSKPMNIGMKHLKLIDNCVLVDWDVSLLHNLKLIEIGDDCFESVQTFKIDGLNRLKTIKIGINSFTQNKNWFGNDRSKSFHILNCESLESIQIGRYSFSDFAGDFELRNLPQLQSIQIGTIGSESYNFYYSSFVIRGIDMILNI
;
A
#
# COMPACT_ATOMS: atom_id res chain seq x y z
N MET A 1 -5.63 5.37 0.77
CA MET A 1 -5.00 4.58 -0.29
C MET A 1 -6.11 4.06 -1.18
N LYS A 2 -6.01 4.25 -2.50
CA LYS A 2 -7.00 3.72 -3.45
C LYS A 2 -6.35 2.57 -4.21
N PRO A 3 -7.03 1.44 -4.44
CA PRO A 3 -6.46 0.34 -5.22
C PRO A 3 -6.06 0.85 -6.61
N ASN A 4 -4.80 0.68 -7.03
CA ASN A 4 -4.30 1.19 -8.30
C ASN A 4 -3.37 0.16 -8.95
N GLY A 5 -3.50 -0.07 -10.25
CA GLY A 5 -2.78 -1.12 -10.98
C GLY A 5 -3.48 -2.48 -10.97
N TRP A 6 -2.72 -3.56 -11.13
CA TRP A 6 -3.25 -4.92 -11.20
C TRP A 6 -3.30 -5.56 -9.80
N ILE A 7 -4.47 -6.07 -9.42
CA ILE A 7 -4.70 -6.76 -8.15
C ILE A 7 -4.96 -8.23 -8.45
N SER A 8 -4.20 -9.12 -7.81
CA SER A 8 -4.34 -10.57 -7.91
C SER A 8 -5.11 -11.14 -6.72
N LEU A 9 -6.06 -12.03 -6.98
CA LEU A 9 -6.93 -12.67 -6.00
C LEU A 9 -6.88 -14.18 -6.21
N ILE A 10 -6.50 -14.94 -5.18
CA ILE A 10 -6.53 -16.40 -5.24
C ILE A 10 -7.90 -16.88 -4.77
N LEU A 11 -8.62 -17.57 -5.64
CA LEU A 11 -9.88 -18.22 -5.36
C LEU A 11 -9.65 -19.58 -4.68
N SER A 12 -10.66 -20.06 -3.95
CA SER A 12 -10.59 -21.29 -3.16
C SER A 12 -10.33 -22.57 -3.98
N ASN A 13 -10.54 -22.50 -5.29
CA ASN A 13 -10.28 -23.56 -6.27
C ASN A 13 -8.88 -23.49 -6.92
N ARG A 14 -7.95 -22.67 -6.38
CA ARG A 14 -6.61 -22.37 -6.95
C ARG A 14 -6.63 -21.61 -8.28
N GLU A 15 -7.77 -21.05 -8.64
CA GLU A 15 -7.81 -20.05 -9.70
C GLU A 15 -7.37 -18.70 -9.15
N CYS A 16 -6.89 -17.85 -10.02
CA CYS A 16 -6.36 -16.54 -9.74
C CYS A 16 -7.09 -15.54 -10.64
N VAL A 17 -7.64 -14.50 -10.04
CA VAL A 17 -8.28 -13.40 -10.74
C VAL A 17 -7.40 -12.19 -10.62
N VAL A 18 -6.94 -11.67 -11.75
CA VAL A 18 -6.17 -10.44 -11.82
C VAL A 18 -7.06 -9.35 -12.38
N LEU A 19 -7.26 -8.25 -11.65
CA LEU A 19 -8.15 -7.15 -12.07
C LEU A 19 -7.38 -5.84 -12.11
N GLN A 20 -7.64 -5.04 -13.13
CA GLN A 20 -7.05 -3.70 -13.23
C GLN A 20 -7.94 -2.66 -12.57
N PHE A 21 -7.33 -1.85 -11.71
CA PHE A 21 -7.94 -0.68 -11.09
C PHE A 21 -7.18 0.59 -11.47
N ASP A 22 -7.90 1.67 -11.70
CA ASP A 22 -7.35 3.03 -11.77
C ASP A 22 -7.95 3.82 -10.61
N ASN A 23 -7.11 4.20 -9.66
CA ASN A 23 -7.53 5.00 -8.50
C ASN A 23 -8.81 4.48 -7.82
N GLY A 24 -8.89 3.16 -7.66
CA GLY A 24 -9.94 2.42 -6.98
C GLY A 24 -11.20 2.17 -7.80
N VAL A 25 -11.21 2.61 -9.07
CA VAL A 25 -12.26 2.26 -10.04
C VAL A 25 -11.81 1.00 -10.77
N PHE A 26 -12.66 -0.03 -10.78
CA PHE A 26 -12.41 -1.22 -11.60
C PHE A 26 -12.53 -0.86 -13.08
N MET A 27 -11.45 -1.11 -13.83
CA MET A 27 -11.33 -0.67 -15.23
C MET A 27 -12.04 -1.59 -16.23
N ASN A 28 -12.78 -2.58 -15.74
CA ASN A 28 -13.37 -3.64 -16.55
C ASN A 28 -12.32 -4.39 -17.39
N GLN A 29 -11.09 -4.49 -16.86
CA GLN A 29 -9.97 -5.24 -17.45
C GLN A 29 -9.43 -6.23 -16.43
N GLY A 30 -9.04 -7.42 -16.89
CA GLY A 30 -8.66 -8.48 -15.99
C GLY A 30 -8.31 -9.79 -16.67
N PHE A 31 -7.84 -10.75 -15.88
CA PHE A 31 -7.58 -12.12 -16.27
C PHE A 31 -8.16 -13.05 -15.21
N VAL A 32 -8.76 -14.15 -15.62
CA VAL A 32 -8.87 -15.35 -14.77
C VAL A 32 -7.82 -16.31 -15.26
N LEU A 33 -7.05 -16.92 -14.37
CA LEU A 33 -6.02 -17.90 -14.69
C LEU A 33 -5.96 -18.98 -13.61
N ASN A 34 -5.42 -20.14 -13.91
CA ASN A 34 -5.06 -21.15 -12.92
C ASN A 34 -3.54 -21.39 -12.97
N ASP A 35 -3.06 -22.42 -12.28
CA ASP A 35 -1.64 -22.79 -12.25
C ASP A 35 -1.04 -23.11 -13.64
N GLU A 36 -1.88 -23.35 -14.66
CA GLU A 36 -1.46 -23.82 -15.99
C GLU A 36 -1.71 -22.82 -17.12
N LYS A 37 -2.81 -22.04 -17.07
CA LYS A 37 -3.25 -21.19 -18.18
C LYS A 37 -4.12 -20.01 -17.77
N VAL A 38 -4.21 -19.01 -18.65
CA VAL A 38 -5.25 -17.98 -18.59
C VAL A 38 -6.58 -18.59 -19.03
N LEU A 39 -7.54 -18.60 -18.12
CA LEU A 39 -8.90 -19.10 -18.31
C LEU A 39 -9.81 -18.07 -18.99
N LYS A 40 -9.61 -16.76 -18.74
CA LYS A 40 -10.42 -15.67 -19.33
C LYS A 40 -9.69 -14.35 -19.34
N VAL A 41 -9.98 -13.50 -20.32
CA VAL A 41 -9.54 -12.09 -20.40
C VAL A 41 -10.77 -11.19 -20.35
N PHE A 42 -10.72 -10.13 -19.54
CA PHE A 42 -11.71 -9.05 -19.49
C PHE A 42 -11.09 -7.77 -20.07
N GLY A 43 -11.88 -6.98 -20.81
CA GLY A 43 -11.45 -5.72 -21.43
C GLY A 43 -11.46 -5.76 -22.96
N ASN A 44 -11.57 -4.59 -23.60
CA ASN A 44 -11.76 -4.45 -25.04
C ASN A 44 -10.69 -5.21 -25.86
N HIS A 45 -11.18 -5.95 -26.85
CA HIS A 45 -10.41 -6.71 -27.81
C HIS A 45 -9.44 -5.80 -28.56
N GLN A 46 -8.14 -5.87 -28.23
CA GLN A 46 -7.02 -5.87 -29.18
C GLN A 46 -5.69 -5.93 -28.40
N ILE A 47 -5.28 -7.14 -28.04
CA ILE A 47 -3.86 -7.48 -27.94
C ILE A 47 -3.57 -8.31 -29.19
N GLY A 48 -2.50 -7.97 -29.91
CA GLY A 48 -2.19 -8.44 -31.26
C GLY A 48 -2.38 -9.94 -31.52
N THR A 49 -2.85 -10.24 -32.73
CA THR A 49 -2.74 -11.51 -33.50
C THR A 49 -2.92 -12.86 -32.79
N ILE A 50 -3.66 -12.93 -31.67
CA ILE A 50 -4.07 -14.21 -31.08
C ILE A 50 -5.58 -14.15 -30.83
N SER A 51 -6.36 -14.65 -31.80
CA SER A 51 -7.78 -14.95 -31.57
C SER A 51 -7.86 -16.26 -30.81
N TYR A 52 -8.20 -16.21 -29.54
CA TYR A 52 -8.67 -17.39 -28.81
C TYR A 52 -10.09 -17.71 -29.29
N ASN A 53 -10.19 -18.48 -30.37
CA ASN A 53 -11.44 -19.06 -30.88
C ASN A 53 -11.72 -20.40 -30.18
N GLU A 54 -11.87 -20.37 -28.86
CA GLU A 54 -12.53 -21.44 -28.11
C GLU A 54 -13.58 -20.75 -27.24
N GLU A 55 -14.85 -21.15 -27.37
CA GLU A 55 -15.92 -20.71 -26.48
C GLU A 55 -15.54 -21.08 -25.05
N GLN A 56 -14.94 -20.13 -24.33
CA GLN A 56 -14.54 -20.35 -22.95
C GLN A 56 -15.81 -20.66 -22.13
N PRO A 57 -15.79 -21.70 -21.28
CA PRO A 57 -16.97 -22.11 -20.50
C PRO A 57 -17.35 -21.10 -19.41
N ILE A 58 -16.60 -20.00 -19.28
CA ILE A 58 -16.75 -19.01 -18.21
C ILE A 58 -17.38 -17.73 -18.78
N GLU A 59 -18.62 -17.42 -18.42
CA GLU A 59 -19.33 -16.21 -18.84
C GLU A 59 -19.51 -15.23 -17.66
N VAL A 60 -19.56 -13.93 -17.95
CA VAL A 60 -20.00 -12.93 -16.96
C VAL A 60 -21.29 -12.36 -17.49
N GLU A 61 -22.37 -12.60 -16.77
CA GLU A 61 -23.71 -12.16 -17.14
C GLU A 61 -24.39 -11.50 -15.94
N GLU A 62 -25.44 -10.72 -16.20
CA GLU A 62 -26.33 -10.31 -15.12
C GLU A 62 -27.09 -11.53 -14.59
N GLY A 63 -27.09 -11.73 -13.29
CA GLY A 63 -27.68 -12.89 -12.66
C GLY A 63 -27.96 -12.71 -11.19
N ILE A 64 -28.54 -13.75 -10.60
CA ILE A 64 -28.87 -13.85 -9.18
C ILE A 64 -28.10 -15.03 -8.60
N VAL A 65 -27.45 -14.82 -7.45
CA VAL A 65 -26.80 -15.87 -6.67
C VAL A 65 -27.40 -15.88 -5.28
N ASP A 66 -28.02 -16.99 -4.90
CA ASP A 66 -28.58 -17.22 -3.57
C ASP A 66 -27.67 -18.15 -2.77
N LEU A 67 -27.47 -17.86 -1.48
CA LEU A 67 -26.85 -18.76 -0.51
C LEU A 67 -27.93 -19.59 0.20
N ASP A 68 -27.56 -20.78 0.68
CA ASP A 68 -28.49 -21.70 1.37
C ASP A 68 -29.20 -21.08 2.58
N HIS A 69 -28.57 -20.09 3.23
CA HIS A 69 -29.13 -19.37 4.37
C HIS A 69 -29.95 -18.13 3.97
N GLY A 70 -30.23 -17.90 2.69
CA GLY A 70 -31.17 -16.88 2.21
C GLY A 70 -30.55 -15.56 1.75
N SER A 71 -29.26 -15.32 1.98
CA SER A 71 -28.61 -14.11 1.43
C SER A 71 -28.50 -14.18 -0.09
N ARG A 72 -28.71 -13.03 -0.74
CA ARG A 72 -28.82 -12.94 -2.19
C ARG A 72 -27.91 -11.86 -2.75
N PHE A 73 -27.32 -12.14 -3.92
CA PHE A 73 -26.62 -11.15 -4.72
C PHE A 73 -27.30 -11.02 -6.08
N GLU A 74 -27.53 -9.79 -6.53
CA GLU A 74 -28.08 -9.46 -7.84
C GLU A 74 -27.09 -8.54 -8.58
N GLY A 75 -26.57 -8.97 -9.73
CA GLY A 75 -25.59 -8.17 -10.48
C GLY A 75 -24.76 -9.00 -11.43
N LEU A 76 -23.49 -8.61 -11.64
CA LEU A 76 -22.58 -9.36 -12.50
C LEU A 76 -22.12 -10.65 -11.81
N VAL A 77 -22.36 -11.78 -12.47
CA VAL A 77 -22.09 -13.13 -11.97
C VAL A 77 -21.18 -13.86 -12.93
N LEU A 78 -20.13 -14.49 -12.40
CA LEU A 78 -19.29 -15.41 -13.16
C LEU A 78 -19.93 -16.80 -13.14
N THR A 79 -20.22 -17.38 -14.30
CA THR A 79 -20.87 -18.69 -14.46
C THR A 79 -19.98 -19.66 -15.24
N GLU A 80 -19.94 -20.93 -14.83
CA GLU A 80 -19.34 -22.05 -15.59
C GLU A 80 -20.43 -22.83 -16.35
N LYS A 81 -20.29 -22.99 -17.67
CA LYS A 81 -21.25 -23.69 -18.54
C LYS A 81 -21.35 -25.20 -18.30
N GLU A 82 -20.35 -25.83 -17.71
CA GLU A 82 -20.18 -27.29 -17.76
C GLU A 82 -20.84 -28.07 -16.60
N LYS A 83 -21.46 -27.40 -15.63
CA LYS A 83 -22.16 -28.08 -14.53
C LYS A 83 -23.67 -27.86 -14.62
N GLU A 84 -24.41 -28.95 -14.78
CA GLU A 84 -25.87 -28.96 -14.59
C GLU A 84 -26.19 -28.36 -13.22
N GLY A 85 -26.91 -27.23 -13.21
CA GLY A 85 -27.08 -26.37 -12.04
C GLY A 85 -26.06 -25.25 -12.03
N LYS A 86 -26.44 -24.07 -12.56
CA LYS A 86 -25.61 -22.86 -12.60
C LYS A 86 -25.17 -22.46 -11.18
N ILE A 87 -23.96 -22.82 -10.78
CA ILE A 87 -23.32 -22.22 -9.60
C ILE A 87 -22.62 -20.96 -10.10
N GLY A 88 -23.28 -19.82 -9.91
CA GLY A 88 -22.69 -18.51 -10.17
C GLY A 88 -21.95 -17.98 -8.94
N ILE A 89 -20.87 -17.23 -9.15
CA ILE A 89 -20.24 -16.45 -8.08
C ILE A 89 -20.39 -14.95 -8.37
N PRO A 90 -20.68 -14.09 -7.36
CA PRO A 90 -20.65 -12.65 -7.53
C PRO A 90 -19.31 -12.21 -8.14
N PHE A 91 -19.34 -11.44 -9.21
CA PHE A 91 -18.14 -11.04 -9.94
C PHE A 91 -18.33 -9.71 -10.66
N GLY A 92 -18.28 -8.62 -9.90
CA GLY A 92 -18.40 -7.26 -10.42
C GLY A 92 -19.40 -6.44 -9.63
N TYR A 93 -20.00 -5.45 -10.29
CA TYR A 93 -20.97 -4.57 -9.65
C TYR A 93 -22.30 -5.29 -9.41
N GLY A 94 -22.90 -5.07 -8.25
CA GLY A 94 -24.23 -5.56 -7.91
C GLY A 94 -24.72 -5.11 -6.55
N GLU A 95 -25.83 -5.71 -6.13
CA GLU A 95 -26.55 -5.44 -4.88
C GLU A 95 -26.61 -6.73 -4.06
N MET A 96 -26.31 -6.63 -2.77
CA MET A 96 -26.33 -7.75 -1.83
C MET A 96 -27.43 -7.52 -0.79
N TYR A 97 -28.21 -8.56 -0.57
CA TYR A 97 -29.34 -8.61 0.35
C TYR A 97 -29.09 -9.66 1.43
N ASP A 98 -29.54 -9.39 2.66
CA ASP A 98 -29.57 -10.40 3.72
C ASP A 98 -30.71 -11.42 3.53
N ASP A 99 -30.87 -12.33 4.48
CA ASP A 99 -31.87 -13.39 4.49
C ASP A 99 -33.31 -12.89 4.70
N ASP A 100 -33.47 -11.67 5.21
CA ASP A 100 -34.76 -10.96 5.29
C ASP A 100 -35.07 -10.17 4.00
N GLY A 101 -34.15 -10.18 3.02
CA GLY A 101 -34.27 -9.44 1.76
C GLY A 101 -33.99 -7.94 1.91
N ILE A 102 -33.31 -7.52 2.98
CA ILE A 102 -32.91 -6.13 3.21
C ILE A 102 -31.61 -5.86 2.46
N LEU A 103 -31.56 -4.72 1.73
CA LEU A 103 -30.36 -4.30 1.01
C LEU A 103 -29.24 -3.99 2.01
N MET A 104 -28.12 -4.71 1.91
CA MET A 104 -26.95 -4.57 2.78
C MET A 104 -25.78 -3.86 2.11
N TYR A 105 -25.61 -4.03 0.80
CA TYR A 105 -24.48 -3.44 0.08
C TYR A 105 -24.78 -3.23 -1.40
N LYS A 106 -24.20 -2.16 -1.96
CA LYS A 106 -24.18 -1.86 -3.39
C LYS A 106 -22.78 -1.45 -3.81
N GLY A 107 -22.19 -2.20 -4.74
CA GLY A 107 -20.82 -1.95 -5.19
C GLY A 107 -20.19 -3.17 -5.84
N ILE A 108 -18.86 -3.19 -5.91
CA ILE A 108 -18.15 -4.34 -6.49
C ILE A 108 -18.09 -5.46 -5.45
N MET A 109 -18.49 -6.66 -5.87
CA MET A 109 -18.42 -7.88 -5.09
C MET A 109 -17.76 -8.98 -5.92
N ILE A 110 -16.80 -9.67 -5.33
CA ILE A 110 -16.11 -10.80 -5.94
C ILE A 110 -16.14 -11.93 -4.94
N ASN A 111 -16.78 -13.04 -5.30
CA ASN A 111 -16.92 -14.23 -4.47
C ASN A 111 -17.36 -13.87 -3.04
N TRP A 112 -18.48 -13.15 -2.92
CA TRP A 112 -19.08 -12.73 -1.64
C TRP A 112 -18.22 -11.81 -0.76
N LYS A 113 -17.18 -11.18 -1.32
CA LYS A 113 -16.35 -10.20 -0.64
C LYS A 113 -16.46 -8.84 -1.32
N ARG A 114 -16.58 -7.78 -0.53
CA ARG A 114 -16.66 -6.40 -1.03
C ARG A 114 -15.28 -5.89 -1.48
N PHE A 115 -15.24 -5.25 -2.64
CA PHE A 115 -14.03 -4.64 -3.22
C PHE A 115 -14.33 -3.27 -3.83
N GLY A 116 -13.28 -2.48 -4.07
CA GLY A 116 -13.39 -1.18 -4.75
C GLY A 116 -14.30 -0.20 -4.01
N TYR A 117 -14.86 0.77 -4.71
CA TYR A 117 -15.81 1.70 -4.11
C TYR A 117 -17.20 1.06 -3.98
N GLY A 118 -17.84 1.22 -2.81
CA GLY A 118 -19.18 0.69 -2.56
C GLY A 118 -19.85 1.33 -1.35
N THR A 119 -21.15 1.13 -1.23
CA THR A 119 -22.01 1.66 -0.17
C THR A 119 -22.65 0.51 0.61
N SER A 120 -22.51 0.47 1.93
CA SER A 120 -23.29 -0.42 2.80
C SER A 120 -24.41 0.33 3.50
N TYR A 121 -25.43 -0.40 3.94
CA TYR A 121 -26.66 0.15 4.48
C TYR A 121 -26.97 -0.45 5.86
N HIS A 122 -27.56 0.37 6.71
CA HIS A 122 -28.24 -0.09 7.92
C HIS A 122 -29.53 -0.82 7.54
N ASN A 123 -30.05 -1.62 8.46
CA ASN A 123 -31.29 -2.37 8.24
C ASN A 123 -32.55 -1.50 8.01
N ASN A 124 -32.47 -0.18 8.25
CA ASN A 124 -33.53 0.78 7.94
C ASN A 124 -33.36 1.45 6.55
N GLY A 125 -32.39 1.00 5.75
CA GLY A 125 -32.09 1.53 4.42
C GLY A 125 -31.24 2.80 4.40
N CYS A 126 -30.90 3.38 5.56
CA CYS A 126 -29.95 4.49 5.61
C CYS A 126 -28.53 3.98 5.29
N ILE A 127 -27.70 4.82 4.66
CA ILE A 127 -26.29 4.51 4.43
C ILE A 127 -25.61 4.27 5.77
N GLU A 128 -24.82 3.20 5.87
CA GLU A 128 -23.96 2.89 7.00
C GLU A 128 -22.52 3.35 6.71
N TYR A 129 -22.01 3.00 5.53
CA TYR A 129 -20.68 3.38 5.08
C TYR A 129 -20.66 3.62 3.57
N GLU A 130 -19.93 4.64 3.16
CA GLU A 130 -19.66 4.94 1.76
C GLU A 130 -18.15 5.12 1.60
N GLY A 131 -17.49 4.25 0.83
CA GLY A 131 -16.04 4.31 0.67
C GLY A 131 -15.45 3.10 -0.03
N TYR A 132 -14.13 2.93 0.07
CA TYR A 132 -13.47 1.78 -0.53
C TYR A 132 -13.51 0.55 0.37
N TRP A 133 -13.47 -0.61 -0.26
CA TRP A 133 -13.45 -1.94 0.31
C TRP A 133 -12.32 -2.75 -0.32
N CYS A 134 -11.71 -3.62 0.48
CA CYS A 134 -10.76 -4.61 0.03
C CYS A 134 -10.93 -5.86 0.89
N ASP A 135 -11.25 -7.00 0.26
CA ASP A 135 -11.40 -8.27 0.96
C ASP A 135 -12.40 -8.19 2.12
N ASP A 136 -13.56 -7.58 1.86
CA ASP A 136 -14.64 -7.35 2.83
C ASP A 136 -14.31 -6.37 3.98
N LYS A 137 -13.14 -5.74 3.94
CA LYS A 137 -12.69 -4.76 4.93
C LYS A 137 -12.76 -3.36 4.35
N ARG A 138 -13.20 -2.38 5.15
CA ARG A 138 -13.12 -0.95 4.79
C ARG A 138 -11.67 -0.59 4.51
N PHE A 139 -11.46 0.17 3.45
CA PHE A 139 -10.14 0.53 2.94
C PHE A 139 -10.18 1.95 2.37
N GLY A 140 -9.04 2.65 2.37
CA GLY A 140 -8.95 3.98 1.79
C GLY A 140 -9.86 5.01 2.47
N ILE A 141 -10.19 6.08 1.76
CA ILE A 141 -11.06 7.14 2.32
C ILE A 141 -12.50 6.63 2.32
N GLY A 142 -13.21 6.83 3.44
CA GLY A 142 -14.61 6.47 3.57
C GLY A 142 -15.35 7.30 4.62
N LYS A 143 -16.67 7.38 4.46
CA LYS A 143 -17.60 8.10 5.32
C LYS A 143 -18.50 7.11 6.05
N VAL A 144 -18.69 7.30 7.35
CA VAL A 144 -19.60 6.51 8.19
C VAL A 144 -20.78 7.37 8.62
N TYR A 145 -21.98 6.81 8.54
CA TYR A 145 -23.21 7.50 8.91
C TYR A 145 -23.98 6.71 9.98
N ASP A 146 -24.72 7.43 10.83
CA ASP A 146 -25.62 6.81 11.80
C ASP A 146 -26.94 6.37 11.15
N ARG A 147 -27.80 5.71 11.93
CA ARG A 147 -29.12 5.25 11.48
C ARG A 147 -30.11 6.38 11.16
N TYR A 148 -29.76 7.63 11.39
CA TYR A 148 -30.56 8.80 11.01
C TYR A 148 -29.99 9.48 9.75
N GLY A 149 -28.94 8.90 9.14
CA GLY A 149 -28.26 9.45 7.96
C GLY A 149 -27.32 10.61 8.28
N LYS A 150 -26.97 10.84 9.56
CA LYS A 150 -26.02 11.88 9.95
C LYS A 150 -24.59 11.35 9.82
N LEU A 151 -23.72 12.14 9.20
CA LEU A 151 -22.29 11.84 9.13
C LEU A 151 -21.70 11.76 10.55
N VAL A 152 -21.13 10.59 10.87
CA VAL A 152 -20.47 10.30 12.15
C VAL A 152 -18.96 10.47 12.02
N ASN A 153 -18.37 9.96 10.93
CA ASN A 153 -16.93 9.97 10.72
C ASN A 153 -16.58 10.06 9.22
N GLU A 154 -15.45 10.68 8.91
CA GLU A 154 -14.81 10.68 7.60
C GLU A 154 -13.30 10.50 7.82
N CYS A 155 -12.78 9.32 7.50
CA CYS A 155 -11.39 8.96 7.77
C CYS A 155 -10.81 8.04 6.70
N GLU A 156 -9.51 7.76 6.81
CA GLU A 156 -8.85 6.73 6.04
C GLU A 156 -8.96 5.39 6.79
N TRP A 157 -9.15 4.30 6.07
CA TRP A 157 -9.29 2.94 6.59
C TRP A 157 -8.18 2.06 6.04
N CYS A 158 -7.62 1.21 6.90
CA CYS A 158 -6.63 0.22 6.49
C CYS A 158 -7.02 -1.12 7.11
N ASN A 159 -7.40 -2.10 6.26
CA ASN A 159 -7.87 -3.43 6.69
C ASN A 159 -9.01 -3.39 7.73
N GLY A 160 -9.97 -2.48 7.57
CA GLY A 160 -11.15 -2.37 8.43
C GLY A 160 -10.92 -1.61 9.73
N ILE A 161 -9.69 -1.12 9.96
CA ILE A 161 -9.34 -0.29 11.11
C ILE A 161 -9.36 1.16 10.66
N GLU A 162 -10.00 2.03 11.44
CA GLU A 162 -9.90 3.48 11.27
C GLU A 162 -8.42 3.87 11.44
N CYS A 163 -7.80 4.34 10.37
CA CYS A 163 -6.44 4.84 10.41
C CYS A 163 -6.50 6.22 11.05
N ASP A 164 -6.36 6.22 12.38
CA ASP A 164 -6.35 7.44 13.17
C ASP A 164 -5.16 8.33 12.76
N ILE A 165 -5.35 9.63 12.94
CA ILE A 165 -4.50 10.68 12.36
C ILE A 165 -3.07 10.64 12.95
N ASP A 166 -2.82 9.87 14.00
CA ASP A 166 -1.54 9.81 14.71
C ASP A 166 -0.95 8.40 14.84
N GLU A 167 -1.34 7.46 13.96
CA GLU A 167 -0.79 6.10 13.99
C GLU A 167 0.74 6.11 13.97
N LYS A 168 1.31 5.75 15.12
CA LYS A 168 2.73 5.60 15.36
C LYS A 168 3.03 4.12 15.54
N TYR A 169 3.97 3.61 14.75
CA TYR A 169 4.64 2.36 15.05
C TYR A 169 5.79 2.62 16.01
N GLU A 170 5.86 1.86 17.11
CA GLU A 170 7.03 1.80 17.99
C GLU A 170 7.33 0.34 18.31
N GLY A 171 8.49 -0.14 17.87
CA GLY A 171 8.89 -1.54 18.04
C GLY A 171 10.16 -1.91 17.30
N ASP A 172 10.49 -3.19 17.27
CA ASP A 172 11.67 -3.74 16.60
C ASP A 172 11.40 -4.19 15.15
N GLY A 173 10.17 -4.08 14.66
CA GLY A 173 9.76 -4.62 13.36
C GLY A 173 9.14 -6.02 13.41
N SER A 174 9.07 -6.66 14.58
CA SER A 174 8.46 -8.00 14.74
C SER A 174 6.94 -7.99 14.60
N LYS A 175 6.31 -6.85 14.93
CA LYS A 175 4.86 -6.66 14.82
C LYS A 175 4.48 -6.07 13.46
N PRO A 176 3.31 -6.43 12.90
CA PRO A 176 2.81 -5.83 11.68
C PRO A 176 2.78 -4.30 11.74
N MET A 177 3.23 -3.69 10.64
CA MET A 177 3.29 -2.25 10.43
C MET A 177 2.07 -1.80 9.61
N ASN A 178 1.36 -0.76 10.08
CA ASN A 178 0.28 -0.17 9.29
C ASN A 178 0.85 0.76 8.21
N ILE A 179 0.54 0.50 6.95
CA ILE A 179 0.87 1.39 5.81
C ILE A 179 0.33 2.83 5.97
N GLY A 180 -0.73 3.01 6.76
CA GLY A 180 -1.31 4.30 7.09
C GLY A 180 -0.54 5.11 8.15
N MET A 181 0.48 4.51 8.78
CA MET A 181 1.22 5.13 9.87
C MET A 181 1.88 6.44 9.43
N LYS A 182 1.96 7.38 10.36
CA LYS A 182 2.65 8.66 10.16
C LYS A 182 4.00 8.68 10.84
N HIS A 183 4.19 7.93 11.91
CA HIS A 183 5.45 7.90 12.64
C HIS A 183 5.96 6.46 12.71
N LEU A 184 7.10 6.20 12.07
CA LEU A 184 7.84 4.95 12.21
C LEU A 184 8.94 5.15 13.24
N LYS A 185 8.86 4.49 14.38
CA LYS A 185 9.93 4.44 15.38
C LYS A 185 10.42 3.01 15.56
N LEU A 186 11.60 2.72 15.04
CA LEU A 186 12.30 1.46 15.28
C LEU A 186 13.22 1.62 16.49
N ILE A 187 13.13 0.69 17.44
CA ILE A 187 14.05 0.64 18.57
C ILE A 187 15.43 0.14 18.14
N ASP A 188 16.40 0.24 19.05
CA ASP A 188 17.75 -0.26 18.83
C ASP A 188 17.74 -1.76 18.51
N ASN A 189 18.68 -2.21 17.68
CA ASN A 189 18.82 -3.61 17.28
C ASN A 189 17.51 -4.20 16.71
N CYS A 190 16.83 -3.44 15.83
CA CYS A 190 15.58 -3.88 15.21
C CYS A 190 15.78 -5.21 14.44
N VAL A 191 14.73 -6.03 14.36
CA VAL A 191 14.79 -7.34 13.69
C VAL A 191 14.71 -7.25 12.17
N LEU A 192 14.44 -6.06 11.61
CA LEU A 192 14.37 -5.84 10.17
C LEU A 192 15.77 -5.82 9.56
N VAL A 193 15.96 -6.61 8.50
CA VAL A 193 17.23 -6.70 7.76
C VAL A 193 17.21 -5.91 6.46
N ASP A 194 16.03 -5.71 5.88
CA ASP A 194 15.82 -4.99 4.64
C ASP A 194 15.21 -3.61 4.89
N TRP A 195 15.54 -2.67 4.00
CA TRP A 195 15.01 -1.31 4.02
C TRP A 195 14.15 -1.06 2.78
N ASP A 196 12.83 -0.98 2.98
CA ASP A 196 11.90 -0.48 1.98
C ASP A 196 10.72 0.21 2.66
N VAL A 197 10.57 1.52 2.39
CA VAL A 197 9.48 2.35 2.90
C VAL A 197 8.64 2.94 1.76
N SER A 198 8.81 2.43 0.54
CA SER A 198 8.21 2.98 -0.68
C SER A 198 6.68 3.03 -0.65
N LEU A 199 6.04 2.09 0.05
CA LEU A 199 4.58 2.01 0.20
C LEU A 199 4.03 2.87 1.36
N LEU A 200 4.89 3.45 2.20
CA LEU A 200 4.50 4.16 3.41
C LEU A 200 4.28 5.66 3.13
N HIS A 201 3.44 5.98 2.15
CA HIS A 201 3.22 7.36 1.64
C HIS A 201 2.68 8.35 2.68
N ASN A 202 2.15 7.86 3.79
CA ASN A 202 1.61 8.67 4.89
C ASN A 202 2.66 9.05 5.95
N LEU A 203 3.89 8.52 5.87
CA LEU A 203 4.95 8.83 6.82
C LEU A 203 5.27 10.33 6.86
N LYS A 204 5.37 10.84 8.07
CA LYS A 204 5.82 12.17 8.46
C LYS A 204 7.13 12.14 9.25
N LEU A 205 7.36 11.09 10.01
CA LEU A 205 8.55 10.94 10.86
C LEU A 205 9.09 9.51 10.75
N ILE A 206 10.38 9.39 10.49
CA ILE A 206 11.14 8.15 10.60
C ILE A 206 12.17 8.33 11.73
N GLU A 207 12.13 7.48 12.73
CA GLU A 207 13.12 7.35 13.79
C GLU A 207 13.63 5.91 13.79
N ILE A 208 14.92 5.74 13.61
CA ILE A 208 15.61 4.44 13.66
C ILE A 208 16.58 4.51 14.83
N GLY A 209 16.49 3.53 15.73
CA GLY A 209 17.40 3.38 16.86
C GLY A 209 18.83 3.05 16.45
N ASP A 210 19.64 2.73 17.45
CA ASP A 210 21.03 2.35 17.28
C ASP A 210 21.15 0.91 16.76
N ASP A 211 22.24 0.62 16.04
CA ASP A 211 22.61 -0.73 15.61
C ASP A 211 21.60 -1.47 14.70
N CYS A 212 20.88 -0.76 13.84
CA CYS A 212 19.91 -1.33 12.90
C CYS A 212 20.47 -1.52 11.48
N PHE A 213 19.86 -2.40 10.66
CA PHE A 213 20.04 -2.46 9.20
C PHE A 213 21.48 -2.67 8.66
N GLU A 214 22.34 -3.45 9.32
CA GLU A 214 23.74 -3.66 8.90
C GLU A 214 23.92 -4.22 7.47
N SER A 215 22.95 -4.99 6.98
CA SER A 215 23.01 -5.67 5.68
C SER A 215 22.56 -4.82 4.50
N VAL A 216 21.95 -3.65 4.75
CA VAL A 216 21.37 -2.80 3.70
C VAL A 216 22.45 -2.24 2.80
N GLN A 217 22.27 -2.45 1.49
CA GLN A 217 23.17 -1.92 0.46
C GLN A 217 22.77 -0.52 0.03
N THR A 218 21.48 -0.30 -0.17
CA THR A 218 20.97 0.99 -0.66
C THR A 218 19.93 1.52 0.31
N PHE A 219 20.26 2.64 0.97
CA PHE A 219 19.27 3.42 1.68
C PHE A 219 18.62 4.36 0.69
N LYS A 220 17.37 4.09 0.33
CA LYS A 220 16.61 4.93 -0.61
C LYS A 220 15.27 5.35 -0.02
N ILE A 221 14.97 6.63 -0.15
CA ILE A 221 13.63 7.20 0.03
C ILE A 221 13.32 8.06 -1.20
N ASP A 222 12.18 7.81 -1.85
CA ASP A 222 11.81 8.48 -3.10
C ASP A 222 10.30 8.71 -3.13
N GLY A 223 9.87 9.97 -3.27
CA GLY A 223 8.45 10.33 -3.41
C GLY A 223 7.64 10.32 -2.12
N LEU A 224 8.27 10.23 -0.93
CA LEU A 224 7.57 10.36 0.36
C LEU A 224 7.27 11.83 0.68
N ASN A 225 6.35 12.42 -0.07
CA ASN A 225 6.06 13.85 -0.04
C ASN A 225 5.44 14.38 1.27
N ARG A 226 5.05 13.49 2.19
CA ARG A 226 4.55 13.86 3.53
C ARG A 226 5.64 13.79 4.61
N LEU A 227 6.80 13.21 4.30
CA LEU A 227 7.88 12.99 5.24
C LEU A 227 8.52 14.33 5.61
N LYS A 228 8.57 14.64 6.91
CA LYS A 228 9.12 15.89 7.47
C LYS A 228 10.45 15.69 8.16
N THR A 229 10.65 14.54 8.80
CA THR A 229 11.82 14.32 9.66
C THR A 229 12.34 12.90 9.54
N ILE A 230 13.66 12.77 9.42
CA ILE A 230 14.39 11.51 9.49
C ILE A 230 15.41 11.60 10.62
N LYS A 231 15.41 10.62 11.52
CA LYS A 231 16.43 10.43 12.55
C LYS A 231 16.95 9.01 12.51
N ILE A 232 18.26 8.86 12.45
CA ILE A 232 18.94 7.56 12.41
C ILE A 232 19.93 7.52 13.57
N GLY A 233 19.85 6.46 14.38
CA GLY A 233 20.71 6.21 15.52
C GLY A 233 22.12 5.82 15.13
N ILE A 234 23.00 5.72 16.12
CA ILE A 234 24.42 5.40 15.97
C ILE A 234 24.59 4.00 15.39
N ASN A 235 25.64 3.81 14.56
CA ASN A 235 26.01 2.50 14.01
C ASN A 235 24.91 1.81 13.18
N SER A 236 23.86 2.52 12.77
CA SER A 236 22.79 1.97 11.94
C SER A 236 23.09 2.09 10.46
N PHE A 237 22.84 1.05 9.66
CA PHE A 237 23.24 0.96 8.24
C PHE A 237 24.74 0.77 8.00
N THR A 238 25.48 0.16 8.93
CA THR A 238 26.88 -0.23 8.67
C THR A 238 27.22 -1.62 9.20
N GLN A 239 28.16 -2.29 8.54
CA GLN A 239 28.85 -3.47 9.08
C GLN A 239 30.13 -3.08 9.83
N ASN A 240 30.65 -1.87 9.63
CA ASN A 240 31.91 -1.39 10.19
C ASN A 240 31.64 -0.52 11.43
N LYS A 241 31.06 -1.15 12.46
CA LYS A 241 30.67 -0.51 13.72
C LYS A 241 31.83 0.27 14.35
N ASN A 242 31.60 1.54 14.69
CA ASN A 242 32.58 2.46 15.27
C ASN A 242 33.86 2.65 14.42
N TRP A 243 33.81 2.28 13.14
CA TRP A 243 34.93 2.39 12.21
C TRP A 243 34.43 2.91 10.86
N PHE A 244 35.29 2.91 9.83
CA PHE A 244 34.94 3.27 8.46
C PHE A 244 35.17 2.09 7.50
N GLY A 245 34.40 2.04 6.42
CA GLY A 245 34.56 1.07 5.34
C GLY A 245 34.48 1.75 3.97
N ASN A 246 34.91 1.06 2.92
CA ASN A 246 34.96 1.62 1.56
C ASN A 246 34.13 0.77 0.57
N ASP A 247 32.88 0.49 0.92
CA ASP A 247 32.01 -0.31 0.05
C ASP A 247 31.32 0.59 -0.99
N ARG A 248 31.85 0.55 -2.22
CA ARG A 248 31.31 1.32 -3.35
C ARG A 248 29.98 0.81 -3.88
N SER A 249 29.57 -0.40 -3.48
CA SER A 249 28.26 -0.93 -3.83
C SER A 249 27.14 -0.35 -2.95
N LYS A 250 27.51 0.21 -1.78
CA LYS A 250 26.57 0.84 -0.85
C LYS A 250 26.29 2.29 -1.19
N SER A 251 25.01 2.69 -1.20
CA SER A 251 24.60 4.02 -1.65
C SER A 251 23.43 4.62 -0.87
N PHE A 252 23.39 5.94 -0.77
CA PHE A 252 22.45 6.71 0.04
C PHE A 252 21.70 7.73 -0.82
N HIS A 253 20.37 7.64 -0.85
CA HIS A 253 19.53 8.46 -1.73
C HIS A 253 18.28 8.92 -1.01
N ILE A 254 18.05 10.23 -0.96
CA ILE A 254 16.76 10.82 -0.59
C ILE A 254 16.33 11.76 -1.70
N LEU A 255 15.28 11.37 -2.41
CA LEU A 255 14.83 11.98 -3.66
C LEU A 255 13.37 12.39 -3.54
N ASN A 256 12.99 13.51 -4.15
CA ASN A 256 11.59 13.90 -4.36
C ASN A 256 10.75 13.85 -3.07
N CYS A 257 11.26 14.40 -1.97
CA CYS A 257 10.54 14.47 -0.70
C CYS A 257 10.23 15.93 -0.40
N GLU A 258 9.10 16.41 -0.93
CA GLU A 258 8.77 17.84 -0.97
C GLU A 258 8.61 18.49 0.41
N SER A 259 8.13 17.73 1.40
CA SER A 259 7.90 18.24 2.77
C SER A 259 9.05 17.97 3.74
N LEU A 260 10.19 17.42 3.27
CA LEU A 260 11.26 17.03 4.18
C LEU A 260 11.99 18.25 4.72
N GLU A 261 11.94 18.43 6.05
CA GLU A 261 12.46 19.62 6.75
C GLU A 261 13.79 19.33 7.46
N SER A 262 13.96 18.13 8.04
CA SER A 262 15.17 17.79 8.81
C SER A 262 15.65 16.35 8.65
N ILE A 263 16.98 16.20 8.58
CA ILE A 263 17.70 14.92 8.54
C ILE A 263 18.72 14.91 9.68
N GLN A 264 18.68 13.88 10.52
CA GLN A 264 19.65 13.64 11.59
C GLN A 264 20.20 12.23 11.49
N ILE A 265 21.53 12.10 11.45
CA ILE A 265 22.23 10.82 11.32
C ILE A 265 23.24 10.69 12.46
N GLY A 266 23.13 9.62 13.24
CA GLY A 266 24.03 9.28 14.33
C GLY A 266 25.43 8.94 13.84
N ARG A 267 26.43 8.99 14.73
CA ARG A 267 27.82 8.66 14.38
C ARG A 267 27.91 7.23 13.84
N TYR A 268 28.82 7.01 12.89
CA TYR A 268 29.14 5.72 12.28
C TYR A 268 27.98 4.99 11.58
N SER A 269 26.85 5.64 11.31
CA SER A 269 25.67 4.99 10.72
C SER A 269 25.96 4.48 9.30
N PHE A 270 26.37 5.37 8.41
CA PHE A 270 26.69 5.03 7.02
C PHE A 270 28.19 5.03 6.79
N SER A 271 28.96 4.44 7.72
CA SER A 271 30.43 4.60 7.72
C SER A 271 31.16 3.76 6.68
N ASP A 272 30.50 2.74 6.14
CA ASP A 272 31.00 1.90 5.05
C ASP A 272 30.35 2.19 3.70
N PHE A 273 29.44 3.16 3.64
CA PHE A 273 28.86 3.64 2.39
C PHE A 273 29.89 4.49 1.65
N ALA A 274 30.37 3.98 0.52
CA ALA A 274 31.35 4.65 -0.34
C ALA A 274 30.90 4.79 -1.81
N GLY A 275 29.64 4.42 -2.11
CA GLY A 275 29.01 4.68 -3.40
C GLY A 275 28.34 6.05 -3.45
N ASP A 276 27.29 6.15 -4.26
CA ASP A 276 26.57 7.39 -4.49
C ASP A 276 25.90 7.92 -3.22
N PHE A 277 26.04 9.22 -2.99
CA PHE A 277 25.28 9.97 -2.01
C PHE A 277 24.49 11.04 -2.76
N GLU A 278 23.17 11.00 -2.67
CA GLU A 278 22.29 11.95 -3.36
C GLU A 278 21.17 12.46 -2.46
N LEU A 279 21.12 13.78 -2.30
CA LEU A 279 19.96 14.50 -1.80
C LEU A 279 19.41 15.35 -2.95
N ARG A 280 18.18 15.05 -3.43
CA ARG A 280 17.62 15.71 -4.61
C ARG A 280 16.14 16.07 -4.48
N ASN A 281 15.77 17.25 -4.95
CA ASN A 281 14.38 17.74 -4.97
C ASN A 281 13.77 17.76 -3.56
N LEU A 282 14.42 18.50 -2.65
CA LEU A 282 14.05 18.64 -1.24
C LEU A 282 13.84 20.13 -0.89
N PRO A 283 12.81 20.79 -1.46
CA PRO A 283 12.64 22.24 -1.40
C PRO A 283 12.41 22.80 0.02
N GLN A 284 11.91 21.97 0.95
CA GLN A 284 11.65 22.38 2.34
C GLN A 284 12.78 22.02 3.31
N LEU A 285 13.91 21.49 2.83
CA LEU A 285 14.98 21.00 3.69
C LEU A 285 15.70 22.16 4.37
N GLN A 286 15.61 22.22 5.70
CA GLN A 286 16.14 23.30 6.52
C GLN A 286 17.39 22.89 7.31
N SER A 287 17.49 21.63 7.71
CA SER A 287 18.62 21.17 8.53
C SER A 287 19.09 19.76 8.17
N ILE A 288 20.41 19.60 8.07
CA ILE A 288 21.07 18.30 7.98
C ILE A 288 22.11 18.24 9.10
N GLN A 289 21.99 17.25 9.97
CA GLN A 289 22.98 16.96 11.00
C GLN A 289 23.52 15.55 10.81
N ILE A 290 24.84 15.42 10.67
CA ILE A 290 25.53 14.13 10.53
C ILE A 290 26.60 14.03 11.61
N GLY A 291 26.44 13.07 12.52
CA GLY A 291 27.30 12.87 13.69
C GLY A 291 27.03 13.85 14.83
N THR A 292 28.05 14.05 15.66
CA THR A 292 27.99 14.88 16.87
C THR A 292 29.20 15.80 16.92
N ILE A 293 28.99 17.08 17.27
CA ILE A 293 30.05 18.08 17.39
C ILE A 293 31.11 17.60 18.39
N GLY A 294 32.38 17.69 18.02
CA GLY A 294 33.51 17.31 18.86
C GLY A 294 33.78 15.81 18.96
N SER A 295 33.12 14.98 18.14
CA SER A 295 33.31 13.53 18.10
C SER A 295 33.61 13.04 16.69
N GLU A 296 34.37 11.94 16.58
CA GLU A 296 34.54 11.23 15.32
C GLU A 296 33.19 10.66 14.84
N SER A 297 32.89 10.84 13.56
CA SER A 297 31.61 10.43 12.95
C SER A 297 31.78 9.32 11.93
N TYR A 298 32.78 9.41 11.05
CA TYR A 298 33.03 8.52 9.90
C TYR A 298 31.85 8.19 8.97
N ASN A 299 30.67 8.79 9.14
CA ASN A 299 29.59 8.69 8.15
C ASN A 299 30.08 9.13 6.78
N PHE A 300 29.80 8.35 5.74
CA PHE A 300 30.11 8.68 4.35
C PHE A 300 31.61 8.96 4.12
N TYR A 301 32.52 8.31 4.87
CA TYR A 301 33.95 8.64 4.89
C TYR A 301 34.63 8.65 3.51
N TYR A 302 34.20 7.75 2.61
CA TYR A 302 34.73 7.67 1.23
C TYR A 302 33.75 8.16 0.16
N SER A 303 32.58 8.69 0.54
CA SER A 303 31.59 9.22 -0.40
C SER A 303 31.73 10.73 -0.58
N SER A 304 31.32 11.22 -1.76
CA SER A 304 31.21 12.66 -2.01
C SER A 304 29.87 13.17 -1.50
N PHE A 305 29.87 14.25 -0.72
CA PHE A 305 28.63 14.87 -0.27
C PHE A 305 28.03 15.75 -1.38
N VAL A 306 26.93 15.29 -1.99
CA VAL A 306 26.29 15.95 -3.14
C VAL A 306 24.83 16.28 -2.84
N ILE A 307 24.48 17.57 -2.97
CA ILE A 307 23.11 18.08 -2.86
C ILE A 307 22.71 18.68 -4.22
N ARG A 308 21.51 18.34 -4.72
CA ARG A 308 20.99 18.78 -6.03
C ARG A 308 19.54 19.25 -5.91
N GLY A 309 19.11 20.16 -6.79
CA GLY A 309 17.70 20.56 -6.88
C GLY A 309 17.15 21.23 -5.62
N ILE A 310 18.01 21.90 -4.84
CA ILE A 310 17.56 22.87 -3.84
C ILE A 310 17.52 24.23 -4.52
N ASP A 311 16.32 24.66 -4.92
CA ASP A 311 16.08 26.07 -5.18
C ASP A 311 16.12 26.77 -3.81
N MET A 312 17.30 27.24 -3.41
CA MET A 312 17.41 28.08 -2.23
C MET A 312 16.59 29.34 -2.49
N ILE A 313 15.39 29.43 -1.91
CA ILE A 313 14.76 30.72 -1.65
C ILE A 313 15.65 31.39 -0.61
N LEU A 314 16.72 32.02 -1.09
CA LEU A 314 17.49 33.01 -0.35
C LEU A 314 16.56 34.20 -0.12
N ASN A 315 15.72 34.12 0.91
CA ASN A 315 15.14 35.32 1.51
C ASN A 315 16.27 36.02 2.28
N ILE A 316 17.09 36.78 1.55
CA ILE A 316 17.97 37.84 2.09
C ILE A 316 17.11 39.08 2.30
#